data_AF-A0A1Y3BDK3-F1
#
_entry.id   AF-A0A1Y3BDK3-F1
#
_cell.length_a   1.000
_cell.length_b   1.000
_cell.length_c   1.000
_cell.angle_alpha   90.00
_cell.angle_beta   90.00
_cell.angle_gamma   90.00
#
_symmetry.space_group_name_H-M   'P 1'
#
loop_
_entity.id
_entity.type
_entity.pdbx_description
1 polymer ?
#
loop_
_entity_poly.entity_id
_entity_poly.type
_entity_poly.pdbx_seq_one_letter_code
_entity_poly.pdbx_strand_id
1 'polypeptide(L)'
;KILCNIQDGQVSQLDRWNLKVQPNQSCIQQLQLQQLLDENKGAKRELPLNVVNNYFSIGVDAHIALSFHEAREAHPERFNSRLRNKMFYGQAGGKDLLQRKWKDLCNYVNLECDGKDFTGRLKELKVHSVLFLNIPR
;
A
#
# COMPACT_ATOMS: atom_id res chain seq x y z
N LYS A 1 -16.55 -19.96 -23.26
CA LYS A 1 -15.10 -19.68 -23.45
C LYS A 1 -14.37 -19.29 -22.15
N ILE A 2 -14.97 -18.59 -21.19
CA ILE A 2 -14.31 -18.28 -19.90
C ILE A 2 -14.19 -19.52 -18.99
N LEU A 3 -15.22 -20.38 -18.97
CA LEU A 3 -15.26 -21.58 -18.12
C LEU A 3 -14.25 -22.66 -18.55
N CYS A 4 -13.94 -22.79 -19.84
CA CYS A 4 -12.95 -23.76 -20.34
C CYS A 4 -11.55 -23.47 -19.77
N ASN A 5 -11.20 -22.19 -19.66
CA ASN A 5 -9.91 -21.76 -19.11
C ASN A 5 -9.77 -22.01 -17.60
N ILE A 6 -10.87 -22.31 -16.88
CA ILE A 6 -10.80 -22.69 -15.46
C ILE A 6 -10.29 -24.13 -15.34
N GLN A 7 -10.65 -24.99 -16.29
CA GLN A 7 -10.27 -26.41 -16.29
C GLN A 7 -8.77 -26.61 -16.57
N ASP A 8 -8.18 -25.71 -17.35
CA ASP A 8 -6.73 -25.66 -17.63
C ASP A 8 -5.96 -24.76 -16.63
N GLY A 9 -6.64 -24.23 -15.62
CA GLY A 9 -6.05 -23.33 -14.63
C GLY A 9 -5.07 -24.08 -13.73
N GLN A 10 -3.80 -23.67 -13.72
CA GLN A 10 -2.83 -24.22 -12.79
C GLN A 10 -3.16 -23.79 -11.35
N VAL A 11 -3.24 -24.76 -10.45
CA VAL A 11 -3.38 -24.51 -9.02
C VAL A 11 -2.05 -23.99 -8.50
N SER A 12 -2.05 -22.77 -7.95
CA SER A 12 -0.91 -22.22 -7.23
C SER A 12 -1.22 -22.12 -5.75
N GLN A 13 -0.31 -22.63 -4.91
CA GLN A 13 -0.39 -22.47 -3.47
C GLN A 13 0.11 -21.06 -3.13
N LEU A 14 -0.72 -20.30 -2.41
CA LEU A 14 -0.37 -18.96 -1.93
C LEU A 14 -0.38 -18.98 -0.42
N ASP A 15 0.58 -18.28 0.18
CA ASP A 15 0.56 -18.08 1.61
C ASP A 15 -0.60 -17.17 2.00
N ARG A 16 -1.01 -17.26 3.27
CA ARG A 16 -1.93 -16.30 3.86
C ARG A 16 -1.19 -15.55 4.95
N TRP A 17 -0.86 -14.30 4.69
CA TRP A 17 -0.08 -13.51 5.63
C TRP A 17 -1.00 -12.87 6.66
N ASN A 18 -0.60 -12.94 7.93
CA ASN A 18 -1.25 -12.26 9.03
C ASN A 18 -0.43 -11.02 9.41
N LEU A 19 -1.08 -9.86 9.45
CA LEU A 19 -0.50 -8.59 9.81
C LEU A 19 -0.75 -8.29 11.29
N LYS A 20 0.34 -8.17 12.05
CA LYS A 20 0.28 -7.62 13.40
C LYS A 20 0.66 -6.15 13.34
N VAL A 21 -0.32 -5.27 13.54
CA VAL A 21 -0.09 -3.82 13.57
C VAL A 21 -0.15 -3.33 15.00
N GLN A 22 0.85 -2.54 15.39
CA GLN A 22 0.94 -1.95 16.71
C GLN A 22 1.35 -0.47 16.56
N PRO A 23 0.80 0.44 17.40
CA PRO A 23 1.25 1.81 17.43
C PRO A 23 2.74 1.89 17.74
N ASN A 24 3.45 2.74 17.01
CA ASN A 24 4.85 3.01 17.31
C ASN A 24 4.94 3.83 18.61
N GLN A 25 5.35 3.18 19.70
CA GLN A 25 5.39 3.76 21.05
C GLN A 25 6.30 4.99 21.13
N SER A 26 7.41 5.01 20.38
CA SER A 26 8.34 6.14 20.36
C SER A 26 7.75 7.41 19.72
N CYS A 27 6.64 7.28 18.99
CA CYS A 27 5.95 8.39 18.33
C CYS A 27 4.63 8.78 19.02
N ILE A 28 4.25 8.17 20.15
CA ILE A 28 2.93 8.40 20.78
C ILE A 28 2.73 9.85 21.24
N GLN A 29 3.77 10.52 21.74
CA GLN A 29 3.67 11.92 22.14
C GLN A 29 3.41 12.85 20.93
N GLN A 30 4.00 12.56 19.77
CA GLN A 30 3.74 13.29 18.51
C GLN A 30 2.35 12.96 17.95
N LEU A 31 1.91 11.70 18.07
CA LEU A 31 0.58 11.24 17.62
C LEU A 31 -0.57 11.88 18.38
N GLN A 32 -0.43 12.15 19.68
CA GLN A 32 -1.46 12.85 20.47
C GLN A 32 -1.65 14.30 20.00
N LEU A 33 -0.56 15.00 19.67
CA LEU A 33 -0.61 16.35 19.09
C LEU A 33 -1.19 16.35 17.66
N GLN A 34 -0.87 15.34 16.85
CA GLN A 34 -1.31 15.26 15.45
C GLN A 34 -2.76 14.77 15.31
N GLN A 35 -3.25 13.91 16.22
CA GLN A 35 -4.67 13.51 16.28
C GLN A 35 -5.60 14.67 16.64
N LEU A 36 -5.14 15.64 17.43
CA LEU A 36 -5.90 16.86 17.72
C LEU A 36 -5.96 17.83 16.52
N LEU A 37 -5.04 17.70 15.56
CA LEU A 37 -4.94 18.58 14.38
C LEU A 37 -5.63 18.01 13.13
N ASP A 38 -5.87 16.69 13.06
CA ASP A 38 -6.31 15.98 11.86
C ASP A 38 -7.57 15.12 12.13
N GLU A 39 -8.63 15.71 12.69
CA GLU A 39 -9.96 15.06 12.81
C GLU A 39 -10.53 14.57 11.45
N ASN A 40 -9.96 15.04 10.33
CA ASN A 40 -10.41 14.75 8.96
C ASN A 40 -9.51 13.78 8.15
N LYS A 41 -8.52 13.10 8.75
CA LYS A 41 -7.61 12.20 7.99
C LYS A 41 -7.56 10.75 8.47
N GLY A 42 -8.73 10.11 8.59
CA GLY A 42 -8.97 8.71 8.18
C GLY A 42 -8.14 7.54 8.72
N ALA A 43 -7.13 7.74 9.57
CA ALA A 43 -6.30 6.66 10.10
C ALA A 43 -7.05 5.92 11.23
N LYS A 44 -7.74 4.83 10.88
CA LYS A 44 -8.39 3.95 11.85
C LYS A 44 -7.32 3.19 12.64
N ARG A 45 -7.41 3.20 13.97
CA ARG A 45 -6.49 2.47 14.86
C ARG A 45 -6.61 0.96 14.71
N GLU A 46 -7.80 0.50 14.36
CA GLU A 46 -8.10 -0.90 14.13
C GLU A 46 -8.21 -1.17 12.65
N LEU A 47 -7.51 -2.21 12.19
CA LEU A 47 -7.62 -2.67 10.83
C LEU A 47 -8.95 -3.40 10.63
N PRO A 48 -9.67 -3.14 9.52
CA PRO A 48 -10.88 -3.90 9.20
C PRO A 48 -10.55 -5.38 8.90
N LEU A 49 -9.32 -5.67 8.47
CA LEU A 49 -8.81 -7.01 8.24
C LEU A 49 -7.29 -7.04 8.46
N ASN A 50 -6.80 -8.07 9.13
CA ASN A 50 -5.38 -8.31 9.41
C ASN A 50 -4.80 -9.44 8.55
N VAL A 51 -5.47 -9.82 7.47
CA VAL A 51 -5.05 -10.90 6.58
C VAL A 51 -4.81 -10.36 5.18
N VAL A 52 -3.67 -10.75 4.59
CA VAL A 52 -3.25 -10.35 3.24
C VAL A 52 -2.98 -11.59 2.40
N ASN A 53 -3.59 -11.66 1.23
CA ASN A 53 -3.43 -12.78 0.29
C ASN A 53 -2.49 -12.46 -0.87
N ASN A 54 -2.40 -11.19 -1.32
CA ASN A 54 -1.70 -10.85 -2.55
C ASN A 54 -0.46 -10.01 -2.30
N TYR A 55 -0.63 -8.83 -1.70
CA TYR A 55 0.48 -7.96 -1.38
C TYR A 55 0.08 -6.97 -0.29
N PHE A 56 1.09 -6.46 0.40
CA PHE A 56 0.98 -5.37 1.35
C PHE A 56 1.99 -4.28 0.97
N SER A 57 1.59 -3.03 1.09
CA SER A 57 2.45 -1.90 0.72
C SER A 57 2.34 -0.72 1.68
N ILE A 58 3.43 0.03 1.75
CA ILE A 58 3.53 1.31 2.44
C ILE A 58 4.13 2.32 1.45
N GLY A 59 3.67 3.57 1.51
CA GLY A 59 4.22 4.65 0.70
C GLY A 59 3.33 5.07 -0.46
N VAL A 60 3.96 5.51 -1.55
CA VAL A 60 3.24 6.03 -2.72
C VAL A 60 2.28 5.01 -3.35
N ASP A 61 2.62 3.72 -3.34
CA ASP A 61 1.74 2.67 -3.85
C ASP A 61 0.41 2.61 -3.08
N ALA A 62 0.48 2.52 -1.75
CA ALA A 62 -0.69 2.49 -0.89
C ALA A 62 -1.53 3.77 -1.03
N HIS A 63 -0.89 4.93 -1.22
CA HIS A 63 -1.59 6.20 -1.43
C HIS A 63 -2.40 6.19 -2.73
N ILE A 64 -1.78 5.79 -3.84
CA ILE A 64 -2.44 5.74 -5.15
C ILE A 64 -3.56 4.70 -5.13
N ALA A 65 -3.33 3.54 -4.50
CA ALA A 65 -4.33 2.49 -4.35
C ALA A 65 -5.56 2.99 -3.55
N LEU A 66 -5.33 3.73 -2.46
CA LEU A 66 -6.41 4.34 -1.68
C LEU A 66 -7.18 5.38 -2.50
N SER A 67 -6.48 6.31 -3.17
CA SER A 67 -7.13 7.33 -4.01
C SER A 67 -7.92 6.71 -5.17
N PHE A 68 -7.41 5.62 -5.77
CA PHE A 68 -8.15 4.87 -6.78
C PHE A 68 -9.41 4.25 -6.21
N HIS A 69 -9.31 3.62 -5.03
CA HIS A 69 -10.45 3.02 -4.35
C HIS A 69 -11.52 4.08 -4.04
N GLU A 70 -11.16 5.18 -3.39
CA GLU A 70 -12.09 6.28 -3.05
C GLU A 70 -12.76 6.88 -4.29
N ALA A 71 -11.99 7.15 -5.35
CA ALA A 71 -12.54 7.67 -6.60
C ALA A 71 -13.51 6.69 -7.27
N ARG A 72 -13.24 5.39 -7.15
CA ARG A 72 -14.10 4.33 -7.70
C ARG A 72 -15.38 4.16 -6.90
N GLU A 73 -15.31 4.20 -5.56
CA GLU A 73 -16.51 4.15 -4.73
C GLU A 73 -17.39 5.38 -4.95
N ALA A 74 -16.80 6.55 -5.20
CA ALA A 74 -17.54 7.78 -5.52
C ALA A 74 -18.18 7.78 -6.92
N HIS A 75 -17.50 7.21 -7.92
CA HIS A 75 -17.91 7.25 -9.33
C HIS A 75 -17.67 5.91 -10.06
N PRO A 76 -18.38 4.83 -9.71
CA PRO A 76 -18.12 3.49 -10.26
C PRO A 76 -18.29 3.43 -11.79
N GLU A 77 -19.16 4.28 -12.36
CA GLU A 77 -19.39 4.41 -13.80
C GLU A 77 -18.16 4.90 -14.56
N ARG A 78 -17.12 5.36 -13.85
CA ARG A 78 -15.86 5.82 -14.44
C ARG A 78 -14.79 4.75 -14.55
N PHE A 79 -14.96 3.60 -13.91
CA PHE A 79 -13.91 2.59 -13.71
C PHE A 79 -14.15 1.25 -14.42
N ASN A 80 -15.08 1.26 -15.37
CA ASN A 80 -15.49 0.16 -16.24
C ASN A 80 -14.61 -0.04 -17.48
N SER A 81 -13.60 0.83 -17.70
CA SER A 81 -12.62 0.68 -18.79
C SER A 81 -11.21 0.42 -18.27
N ARG A 82 -10.59 -0.68 -18.71
CA ARG A 82 -9.21 -1.04 -18.33
C ARG A 82 -8.19 0.02 -18.75
N LEU A 83 -8.34 0.60 -19.95
CA LEU A 83 -7.43 1.64 -20.45
C LEU A 83 -7.53 2.90 -19.59
N ARG A 84 -8.76 3.31 -19.26
CA ARG A 84 -9.01 4.47 -18.42
C ARG A 84 -8.47 4.26 -17.01
N ASN A 85 -8.64 3.07 -16.45
CA ASN A 85 -8.09 2.72 -15.14
C ASN A 85 -6.56 2.83 -15.15
N LYS A 86 -5.89 2.29 -16.18
CA LYS A 86 -4.43 2.46 -16.35
C LYS A 86 -4.02 3.92 -16.47
N MET A 87 -4.78 4.74 -17.21
CA MET A 87 -4.50 6.17 -17.35
C MET A 87 -4.63 6.91 -16.01
N PHE A 88 -5.62 6.58 -15.19
CA PHE A 88 -5.76 7.12 -13.83
C PHE A 88 -4.51 6.82 -13.00
N TYR A 89 -4.05 5.57 -12.97
CA TYR A 89 -2.83 5.19 -12.24
C TYR A 89 -1.61 5.97 -12.75
N GLY A 90 -1.46 6.14 -14.06
CA GLY A 90 -0.37 6.91 -14.65
C GLY A 90 -0.39 8.39 -14.23
N GLN A 91 -1.57 9.02 -14.24
CA GLN A 91 -1.74 10.41 -13.83
C GLN A 91 -1.52 10.61 -12.33
N ALA A 92 -2.09 9.72 -11.50
CA ALA A 92 -1.92 9.76 -10.05
C ALA A 92 -0.45 9.55 -9.66
N GLY A 93 0.21 8.54 -10.24
CA GLY A 93 1.64 8.28 -10.02
C GLY A 93 2.53 9.43 -10.47
N GLY A 94 2.27 10.02 -11.64
CA GLY A 94 3.02 11.18 -12.13
C GLY A 94 2.86 12.41 -11.22
N LYS A 95 1.64 12.69 -10.75
CA LYS A 95 1.36 13.80 -9.83
C LYS A 95 2.10 13.63 -8.49
N ASP A 96 2.04 12.44 -7.91
CA ASP A 96 2.69 12.15 -6.63
C ASP A 96 4.23 12.20 -6.70
N LEU A 97 4.80 11.75 -7.82
CA LEU A 97 6.24 11.86 -8.08
C LEU A 97 6.68 13.33 -8.14
N LEU A 98 5.89 14.21 -8.76
CA LEU A 98 6.16 15.65 -8.81
C LEU A 98 6.01 16.31 -7.44
N GLN A 99 5.00 15.92 -6.66
CA GLN A 99 4.77 16.46 -5.32
C GLN A 99 5.82 15.97 -4.30
N ARG A 100 6.56 14.89 -4.61
CA ARG A 100 7.62 14.31 -3.76
C ARG A 100 7.16 14.05 -2.32
N LYS A 101 5.86 13.79 -2.13
CA LYS A 101 5.23 13.60 -0.81
C LYS A 101 5.88 12.46 -0.01
N TRP A 102 6.36 11.45 -0.71
CA TRP A 102 6.94 10.23 -0.14
C TRP A 102 8.48 10.19 -0.20
N LYS A 103 9.14 11.31 -0.54
CA LYS A 103 10.61 11.36 -0.70
C LYS A 103 11.39 11.01 0.57
N ASP A 104 10.79 11.28 1.72
CA ASP A 104 11.42 11.08 3.03
C ASP A 104 10.96 9.78 3.70
N LEU A 105 10.17 8.93 3.02
CA LEU A 105 9.64 7.68 3.59
C LEU A 105 10.76 6.82 4.20
N CYS A 106 11.89 6.69 3.51
CA CYS A 106 13.03 5.91 3.97
C CYS A 106 13.65 6.41 5.30
N ASN A 107 13.39 7.65 5.70
CA ASN A 107 13.86 8.20 6.97
C ASN A 107 12.98 7.76 8.16
N TYR A 108 11.75 7.30 7.89
CA TYR A 108 10.76 6.91 8.88
C TYR A 108 10.49 5.40 8.93
N VAL A 109 11.16 4.61 8.09
CA VAL A 109 10.97 3.16 8.01
C VAL A 109 12.23 2.45 8.45
N ASN A 110 12.06 1.56 9.43
CA ASN A 110 13.03 0.53 9.78
C ASN A 110 12.51 -0.80 9.23
N LEU A 111 13.37 -1.57 8.58
CA LEU A 111 12.99 -2.84 7.96
C LEU A 111 13.95 -3.93 8.42
N GLU A 112 13.41 -4.93 9.10
CA GLU A 112 14.09 -6.17 9.43
C GLU A 112 13.35 -7.33 8.75
N CYS A 113 14.11 -8.21 8.09
CA CYS A 113 13.57 -9.44 7.50
C CYS A 113 14.42 -10.61 8.01
N ASP A 114 13.79 -11.60 8.63
CA ASP A 114 14.43 -12.81 9.16
C ASP A 114 15.65 -12.52 10.05
N GLY A 115 15.55 -11.52 10.92
CA GLY A 115 16.63 -11.09 11.82
C GLY A 115 17.73 -10.24 11.15
N LYS A 116 17.60 -9.91 9.87
CA LYS A 116 18.55 -9.06 9.13
C LYS A 116 17.99 -7.67 8.92
N ASP A 117 18.76 -6.66 9.34
CA ASP A 117 18.44 -5.25 9.13
C ASP A 117 18.71 -4.81 7.67
N PHE A 118 17.68 -4.25 7.03
CA PHE A 118 17.71 -3.67 5.68
C PHE A 118 17.46 -2.16 5.68
N THR A 119 17.35 -1.52 6.84
CA THR A 119 17.07 -0.09 7.00
C THR A 119 18.08 0.78 6.23
N GLY A 120 19.37 0.44 6.31
CA GLY A 120 20.42 1.15 5.56
C GLY A 120 20.21 1.11 4.04
N ARG A 121 19.77 -0.03 3.50
CA ARG A 121 19.51 -0.22 2.08
C ARG A 121 18.32 0.61 1.61
N LEU A 122 17.27 0.73 2.43
CA LEU A 122 16.12 1.58 2.09
C LEU A 122 16.51 3.06 1.98
N LYS A 123 17.39 3.53 2.87
CA LYS A 123 17.91 4.91 2.87
C LYS A 123 18.82 5.18 1.67
N GLU A 124 19.73 4.25 1.37
CA GLU A 124 20.63 4.34 0.21
C GLU A 124 19.84 4.47 -1.10
N LEU A 125 18.81 3.63 -1.26
CA LEU A 125 17.96 3.63 -2.46
C LEU A 125 16.93 4.76 -2.49
N LYS A 126 16.80 5.55 -1.41
CA LYS A 126 15.82 6.63 -1.26
C LYS A 126 14.41 6.19 -1.66
N VAL A 127 13.99 5.02 -1.15
CA VAL A 127 12.72 4.42 -1.57
C VAL A 127 11.51 5.29 -1.20
N HIS A 128 10.54 5.37 -2.10
CA HIS A 128 9.26 6.04 -1.87
C HIS A 128 8.12 5.07 -1.53
N SER A 129 8.38 3.76 -1.63
CA SER A 129 7.44 2.71 -1.26
C SER A 129 8.19 1.43 -0.88
N VAL A 130 7.57 0.64 0.00
CA VAL A 130 7.98 -0.72 0.35
C VAL A 130 6.81 -1.64 0.02
N LEU A 131 7.07 -2.69 -0.76
CA LEU A 131 6.09 -3.68 -1.20
C LEU A 131 6.50 -5.07 -0.76
N PHE A 132 5.56 -5.79 -0.17
CA PHE A 132 5.67 -7.20 0.16
C PHE A 132 4.71 -7.97 -0.73
N LEU A 133 5.24 -8.89 -1.54
CA LEU A 133 4.50 -9.59 -2.59
C LEU A 133 4.32 -11.07 -2.24
N ASN A 134 3.10 -11.55 -2.37
CA ASN A 134 2.66 -12.94 -2.24
C ASN A 134 1.82 -13.32 -3.48
N ILE A 135 2.42 -13.14 -4.65
CA ILE A 135 1.81 -13.53 -5.93
C ILE A 135 2.77 -14.51 -6.64
N PRO A 136 2.25 -15.44 -7.45
CA PRO A 136 3.10 -16.30 -8.27
C PRO A 136 3.98 -15.46 -9.19
N ARG A 137 5.20 -15.93 -9.44
CA ARG A 137 6.07 -15.33 -10.45
C ARG A 137 5.55 -15.57 -11.86
#